data_AF-A0AAD4GG32-F1
#
_entry.id   AF-A0AAD4GG32-F1
#
_cell.length_a   1.000
_cell.length_b   1.000
_cell.length_c   1.000
_cell.angle_alpha   90.00
_cell.angle_beta   90.00
_cell.angle_gamma   90.00
#
_symmetry.space_group_name_H-M   'P 1'
#
loop_
_entity.id
_entity.type
_entity.pdbx_description
1 polymer ?
#
loop_
_entity_poly.entity_id
_entity_poly.type
_entity_poly.pdbx_seq_one_letter_code
_entity_poly.pdbx_strand_id
1 'polypeptide(L)'
;MISNRVLKDLLQEPLGPYHARDILHESTCQMKGVTKLVLYSFILEHNGHVTGLDESERPLEGQDNRKFRFRGVLKIADPNWLSDFGIKIVEAEINLRAKQHALGLGEGARSRIPQLTLEYLFQRHLTKSHDATHKDGEVKLMVLIQGEENMPAVYMRSSYAPTGLLWSSKAHNRKYKIATMDVESYSRSENFFWRWRLFVLMEKLCKLYPHDSPRQRTPRWFVERYLARLACPSEDRHRRLIFDEEDSDMNETGKTETPRHLLKPHMSEILGLFAAQAEWFITNNAVKREALFDIGSWDSFAKEVRRQRKEAARQGVKWGRPVGQEAEPLLSSEEDDQRDEDRIDRLVRENPVIGKSRETLARKIELARVRSNRRGKEASSISSDSAGEEDAAGGVEYVSDFSEPSDVEVDDSDHRAAEEEARDRIPWQLQVPPLLPDVDGRWWCPLRECGYLIDLHDLTEEEGRGVPAHLIAHILQKQWNNAAYDERILQGFRWMVTIHYLKHFEECGVKAERREGRASSFLGLSLSDGSRSHYRCGLHSSKADGGAKMTRNPSKDRCLYEGRWEVNQGLFQSCTHHKREIFNNERSRIVVTNTRMNRYAF
;
A
#
# COMPACT_ATOMS: atom_id res chain seq x y z
N MET A 1 -13.10 28.91 32.55
CA MET A 1 -12.07 27.89 32.24
C MET A 1 -12.73 26.81 31.41
N ILE A 2 -12.04 26.26 30.41
CA ILE A 2 -12.53 25.12 29.64
C ILE A 2 -12.55 23.90 30.56
N SER A 3 -13.66 23.17 30.59
CA SER A 3 -13.76 21.97 31.41
C SER A 3 -12.86 20.87 30.84
N ASN A 4 -12.33 20.01 31.71
CA ASN A 4 -11.46 18.90 31.26
C ASN A 4 -12.18 17.96 30.28
N ARG A 5 -13.51 17.81 30.43
CA ARG A 5 -14.35 17.07 29.49
C ARG A 5 -14.30 17.70 28.09
N VAL A 6 -14.55 19.01 27.99
CA VAL A 6 -14.49 19.71 26.70
C VAL A 6 -13.08 19.63 26.10
N LEU A 7 -12.03 19.74 26.91
CA LEU A 7 -10.66 19.60 26.41
C LEU A 7 -10.38 18.19 25.87
N LYS A 8 -10.86 17.14 26.57
CA LYS A 8 -10.74 15.76 26.12
C LYS A 8 -11.48 15.54 24.80
N ASP A 9 -12.69 16.10 24.67
CA ASP A 9 -13.49 16.02 23.45
C ASP A 9 -12.77 16.73 22.28
N LEU A 10 -12.17 17.91 22.52
CA LEU A 10 -11.41 18.65 21.50
C LEU A 10 -10.15 17.93 21.01
N LEU A 11 -9.48 17.19 21.91
CA LEU A 11 -8.23 16.48 21.63
C LEU A 11 -8.43 14.98 21.34
N GLN A 12 -9.68 14.51 21.29
CA GLN A 12 -10.01 13.12 20.97
C GLN A 12 -9.63 12.77 19.52
N GLU A 13 -9.87 13.71 18.60
CA GLU A 13 -9.49 13.57 17.19
C GLU A 13 -8.11 14.21 16.94
N PRO A 14 -7.22 13.57 16.15
CA PRO A 14 -5.93 14.15 15.83
C PRO A 14 -6.10 15.45 15.02
N LEU A 15 -5.19 16.40 15.23
CA LEU A 15 -5.13 17.69 14.51
C LEU A 15 -4.37 17.53 13.19
N GLY A 16 -4.81 18.19 12.10
CA GLY A 16 -4.20 18.06 10.77
C GLY A 16 -5.13 17.48 9.70
N PRO A 17 -4.60 17.01 8.54
CA PRO A 17 -3.25 16.50 8.32
C PRO A 17 -2.20 17.57 7.99
N TYR A 18 -1.06 17.54 8.69
CA TYR A 18 0.03 18.47 8.45
C TYR A 18 1.24 17.84 7.78
N HIS A 19 1.93 18.59 6.92
CA HIS A 19 3.21 18.15 6.39
C HIS A 19 4.27 18.08 7.51
N ALA A 20 4.91 16.92 7.65
CA ALA A 20 5.88 16.68 8.71
C ALA A 20 7.04 17.69 8.68
N ARG A 21 7.49 18.11 7.48
CA ARG A 21 8.56 19.10 7.30
C ARG A 21 8.20 20.49 7.87
N ASP A 22 6.91 20.83 7.86
CA ASP A 22 6.46 22.18 8.20
C ASP A 22 6.19 22.29 9.70
N ILE A 23 5.62 21.24 10.31
CA ILE A 23 5.22 21.28 11.73
C ILE A 23 6.25 20.77 12.72
N LEU A 24 7.15 19.86 12.32
CA LEU A 24 8.11 19.26 13.25
C LEU A 24 9.42 20.02 13.18
N HIS A 25 10.01 20.28 14.34
CA HIS A 25 11.32 20.91 14.45
C HIS A 25 12.43 19.96 13.98
N GLU A 26 13.41 20.48 13.23
CA GLU A 26 14.45 19.64 12.62
C GLU A 26 15.41 19.05 13.65
N SER A 27 15.99 19.89 14.52
CA SER A 27 17.04 19.45 15.45
C SER A 27 16.52 18.51 16.55
N THR A 28 15.41 18.85 17.21
CA THR A 28 14.89 18.08 18.35
C THR A 28 14.39 16.70 17.94
N CYS A 29 13.80 16.57 16.75
CA CYS A 29 13.31 15.29 16.21
C CYS A 29 14.39 14.39 15.57
N GLN A 30 15.63 14.88 15.41
CA GLN A 30 16.73 14.12 14.80
C GLN A 30 17.84 13.73 15.79
N MET A 31 17.81 14.24 17.02
CA MET A 31 18.91 14.03 17.97
C MET A 31 19.16 12.55 18.23
N LYS A 32 20.42 12.12 18.02
CA LYS A 32 20.86 10.74 18.27
C LYS A 32 20.60 10.38 19.73
N GLY A 33 19.67 9.44 19.96
CA GLY A 33 19.36 8.89 21.28
C GLY A 33 18.15 9.53 21.98
N VAL A 34 17.64 10.65 21.48
CA VAL A 34 16.56 11.40 22.13
C VAL A 34 15.25 11.07 21.41
N THR A 35 14.41 10.27 22.07
CA THR A 35 13.01 9.95 21.72
C THR A 35 12.73 9.50 20.28
N LYS A 36 12.44 8.20 20.14
CA LYS A 36 11.95 7.62 18.89
C LYS A 36 10.59 8.23 18.55
N LEU A 37 10.46 8.91 17.41
CA LEU A 37 9.15 9.30 16.89
C LEU A 37 8.34 8.04 16.62
N VAL A 38 7.15 7.92 17.22
CA VAL A 38 6.28 6.77 17.07
C VAL A 38 5.02 7.18 16.34
N LEU A 39 4.75 6.56 15.18
CA LEU A 39 3.52 6.76 14.42
C LEU A 39 2.49 5.69 14.74
N TYR A 40 1.26 6.13 14.91
CA TYR A 40 0.06 5.32 15.05
C TYR A 40 -0.81 5.50 13.81
N SER A 41 -1.67 4.53 13.53
CA SER A 41 -2.60 4.55 12.38
C SER A 41 -1.89 4.93 11.08
N PHE A 42 -0.74 4.30 10.84
CA PHE A 42 0.07 4.56 9.65
C PHE A 42 -0.68 4.12 8.39
N ILE A 43 -0.88 5.04 7.46
CA ILE A 43 -1.48 4.78 6.15
C ILE A 43 -0.40 5.04 5.11
N LEU A 44 -0.25 4.11 4.16
CA LEU A 44 0.58 4.28 2.99
C LEU A 44 -0.32 4.50 1.77
N GLU A 45 -0.01 5.52 0.99
CA GLU A 45 -0.80 5.92 -0.17
C GLU A 45 0.08 6.09 -1.41
N HIS A 46 -0.48 5.73 -2.57
CA HIS A 46 0.11 5.96 -3.87
C HIS A 46 -0.98 6.46 -4.82
N ASN A 47 -0.75 7.61 -5.48
CA ASN A 47 -1.74 8.26 -6.35
C ASN A 47 -3.12 8.46 -5.70
N GLY A 48 -3.14 8.80 -4.41
CA GLY A 48 -4.37 9.03 -3.65
C GLY A 48 -5.12 7.78 -3.20
N HIS A 49 -4.63 6.58 -3.53
CA HIS A 49 -5.19 5.31 -3.08
C HIS A 49 -4.35 4.68 -1.97
N VAL A 50 -5.01 4.03 -1.01
CA VAL A 50 -4.34 3.24 0.02
C VAL A 50 -3.61 2.07 -0.64
N THR A 51 -2.34 1.88 -0.26
CA THR A 51 -1.47 0.81 -0.75
C THR A 51 -0.80 0.11 0.43
N GLY A 52 -0.19 -1.04 0.20
CA GLY A 52 0.67 -1.74 1.14
C GLY A 52 2.14 -1.68 0.77
N LEU A 53 2.95 -2.27 1.64
CA LEU A 53 4.38 -2.45 1.49
C LEU A 53 4.71 -3.52 0.44
N ASP A 54 3.79 -4.46 0.17
CA ASP A 54 3.98 -5.44 -0.88
C ASP A 54 4.03 -4.78 -2.27
N GLU A 55 3.16 -3.81 -2.51
CA GLU A 55 3.13 -3.07 -3.77
C GLU A 55 4.24 -2.02 -3.84
N SER A 56 4.64 -1.42 -2.71
CA SER A 56 5.71 -0.42 -2.70
C SER A 56 7.09 -1.01 -3.02
N GLU A 57 7.33 -2.28 -2.66
CA GLU A 57 8.59 -2.98 -2.99
C GLU A 57 8.70 -3.42 -4.46
N ARG A 58 7.58 -3.50 -5.21
CA ARG A 58 7.58 -3.96 -6.61
C ARG A 58 7.91 -2.82 -7.57
N PRO A 59 9.11 -2.68 -8.16
CA PRO A 59 9.35 -1.80 -9.29
C PRO A 59 8.29 -1.98 -10.36
N LEU A 60 7.67 -0.87 -10.75
CA LEU A 60 6.92 -0.80 -11.99
C LEU A 60 7.92 -0.89 -13.16
N GLU A 61 7.45 -1.39 -14.29
CA GLU A 61 8.26 -1.45 -15.51
C GLU A 61 8.53 -0.03 -15.99
N GLY A 62 9.76 0.48 -15.79
CA GLY A 62 10.18 1.83 -16.18
C GLY A 62 10.99 2.58 -15.11
N GLN A 63 11.14 3.90 -15.29
CA GLN A 63 11.69 4.78 -14.27
C GLN A 63 10.72 4.86 -13.08
N ASP A 64 11.15 4.35 -11.93
CA ASP A 64 10.35 4.32 -10.71
C ASP A 64 10.27 5.72 -10.07
N ASN A 65 9.49 6.60 -10.68
CA ASN A 65 9.20 7.94 -10.18
C ASN A 65 8.02 7.95 -9.18
N ARG A 66 7.69 6.78 -8.60
CA ARG A 66 6.58 6.67 -7.66
C ARG A 66 6.86 7.49 -6.42
N LYS A 67 5.89 8.33 -6.06
CA LYS A 67 5.89 9.07 -4.81
C LYS A 67 4.91 8.40 -3.87
N PHE A 68 5.44 7.63 -2.93
CA PHE A 68 4.63 7.10 -1.84
C PHE A 68 4.44 8.19 -0.79
N ARG A 69 3.19 8.53 -0.53
CA ARG A 69 2.79 9.40 0.56
C ARG A 69 2.46 8.54 1.77
N PHE A 70 2.95 8.91 2.94
CA PHE A 70 2.50 8.30 4.18
C PHE A 70 1.71 9.31 5.01
N ARG A 71 0.79 8.79 5.81
CA ARG A 71 0.08 9.52 6.87
C ARG A 71 0.20 8.73 8.18
N GLY A 72 0.16 9.42 9.31
CA GLY A 72 0.14 8.76 10.60
C GLY A 72 -0.06 9.74 11.74
N VAL A 73 -0.65 9.26 12.83
CA VAL A 73 -0.87 10.03 14.05
C VAL A 73 0.40 9.98 14.90
N LEU A 74 0.94 11.15 15.20
CA LEU A 74 2.05 11.34 16.12
C LEU A 74 1.49 11.87 17.45
N LYS A 75 1.86 11.21 18.56
CA LYS A 75 1.55 11.69 19.92
C LYS A 75 2.66 12.63 20.36
N ILE A 76 2.37 13.92 20.52
CA ILE A 76 3.34 14.94 20.92
C ILE A 76 3.50 14.90 22.44
N ALA A 77 4.68 14.48 22.90
CA ALA A 77 5.02 14.45 24.32
C ALA A 77 5.64 15.77 24.81
N ASP A 78 6.28 16.52 23.92
CA ASP A 78 6.96 17.78 24.22
C ASP A 78 6.63 18.79 23.11
N PRO A 79 6.13 20.00 23.44
CA PRO A 79 5.89 21.06 22.45
C PRO A 79 7.15 21.44 21.67
N ASN A 80 8.36 21.22 22.20
CA ASN A 80 9.62 21.47 21.48
C ASN A 80 9.84 20.54 20.28
N TRP A 81 9.01 19.51 20.11
CA TRP A 81 8.99 18.70 18.88
C TRP A 81 8.38 19.46 17.71
N LEU A 82 7.57 20.48 17.98
CA LEU A 82 6.94 21.32 16.98
C LEU A 82 7.85 22.50 16.63
N SER A 83 7.86 22.90 15.37
CA SER A 83 8.45 24.17 14.93
C SER A 83 7.61 25.34 15.43
N ASP A 84 8.15 26.57 15.45
CA ASP A 84 7.37 27.76 15.81
C ASP A 84 6.12 27.93 14.93
N PHE A 85 6.24 27.56 13.65
CA PHE A 85 5.12 27.52 12.72
C PHE A 85 4.11 26.42 13.07
N GLY A 86 4.61 25.23 13.40
CA GLY A 86 3.79 24.11 13.87
C GLY A 86 2.99 24.45 15.13
N ILE A 87 3.61 25.12 16.10
CA ILE A 87 2.93 25.61 17.32
C ILE A 87 1.76 26.51 16.94
N LYS A 88 1.99 27.55 16.12
CA LYS A 88 0.96 28.50 15.71
C LYS A 88 -0.22 27.83 14.99
N ILE A 89 0.06 26.91 14.07
CA ILE A 89 -0.99 26.19 13.32
C ILE A 89 -1.79 25.29 14.25
N VAL A 90 -1.12 24.51 15.08
CA VAL A 90 -1.78 23.59 16.01
C VAL A 90 -2.66 24.36 17.01
N GLU A 91 -2.16 25.48 17.55
CA GLU A 91 -2.96 26.37 18.40
C GLU A 91 -4.16 26.96 17.67
N ALA A 92 -3.98 27.41 16.42
CA ALA A 92 -5.07 27.96 15.62
C ALA A 92 -6.18 26.93 15.40
N GLU A 93 -5.85 25.68 15.07
CA GLU A 93 -6.84 24.61 14.88
C GLU A 93 -7.54 24.23 16.20
N ILE A 94 -6.81 24.11 17.31
CA ILE A 94 -7.41 23.86 18.64
C ILE A 94 -8.42 24.96 18.99
N ASN A 95 -8.06 26.22 18.76
CA ASN A 95 -8.95 27.35 19.02
C ASN A 95 -10.15 27.38 18.07
N LEU A 96 -9.97 26.95 16.81
CA LEU A 96 -11.07 26.80 15.85
C LEU A 96 -12.08 25.75 16.34
N ARG A 97 -11.61 24.56 16.73
CA ARG A 97 -12.47 23.49 17.27
C ARG A 97 -13.18 23.95 18.56
N ALA A 98 -12.47 24.66 19.44
CA ALA A 98 -13.07 25.21 20.66
C ALA A 98 -14.20 26.20 20.35
N LYS A 99 -14.00 27.10 19.37
CA LYS A 99 -15.04 28.02 18.89
C LYS A 99 -16.23 27.26 18.30
N GLN A 100 -16.00 26.27 17.43
CA GLN A 100 -17.04 25.44 16.84
C GLN A 100 -17.86 24.71 17.91
N HIS A 101 -17.19 24.10 18.90
CA HIS A 101 -17.85 23.43 20.02
C HIS A 101 -18.75 24.38 20.81
N ALA A 102 -18.33 25.63 21.06
CA ALA A 102 -19.17 26.61 21.73
C ALA A 102 -20.34 27.12 20.89
N LEU A 103 -20.21 27.17 19.56
CA LEU A 103 -21.34 27.48 18.68
C LEU A 103 -22.46 26.45 18.85
N GLY A 104 -22.11 25.16 19.03
CA GLY A 104 -23.07 24.09 19.29
C GLY A 104 -23.78 24.16 20.64
N LEU A 105 -23.23 24.88 21.63
CA LEU A 105 -23.81 25.02 22.97
C LEU A 105 -24.70 26.26 23.16
N GLY A 106 -24.85 27.11 22.12
CA GLY A 106 -25.71 28.30 22.15
C GLY A 106 -24.97 29.63 22.45
N GLU A 107 -25.66 30.75 22.22
CA GLU A 107 -25.05 32.10 22.16
C GLU A 107 -24.37 32.56 23.46
N GLY A 108 -24.85 32.08 24.61
CA GLY A 108 -24.28 32.45 25.92
C GLY A 108 -22.85 31.97 26.15
N ALA A 109 -22.37 30.98 25.39
CA ALA A 109 -21.03 30.41 25.54
C ALA A 109 -19.96 31.14 24.69
N ARG A 110 -20.36 31.99 23.73
CA ARG A 110 -19.46 32.55 22.71
C ARG A 110 -18.40 33.52 23.27
N SER A 111 -18.76 34.34 24.26
CA SER A 111 -17.90 35.44 24.73
C SER A 111 -16.84 35.03 25.76
N ARG A 112 -16.73 33.74 26.14
CA ARG A 112 -15.92 33.32 27.31
C ARG A 112 -14.91 32.22 27.06
N ILE A 113 -14.65 31.82 25.81
CA ILE A 113 -13.63 30.79 25.55
C ILE A 113 -12.26 31.46 25.58
N PRO A 114 -11.39 31.15 26.57
CA PRO A 114 -10.03 31.64 26.57
C PRO A 114 -9.28 31.07 25.37
N GLN A 115 -8.39 31.85 24.77
CA GLN A 115 -7.47 31.36 23.76
C GLN A 115 -6.60 30.25 24.37
N LEU A 116 -6.70 29.06 23.82
CA LEU A 116 -5.89 27.90 24.21
C LEU A 116 -4.52 28.00 23.55
N THR A 117 -3.46 27.99 24.35
CA THR A 117 -2.08 27.87 23.88
C THR A 117 -1.52 26.50 24.25
N LEU A 118 -0.58 25.98 23.47
CA LEU A 118 0.11 24.72 23.77
C LEU A 118 0.91 24.83 25.06
N GLU A 119 1.54 25.98 25.30
CA GLU A 119 2.23 26.26 26.56
C GLU A 119 1.29 26.06 27.75
N TYR A 120 0.07 26.59 27.69
CA TYR A 120 -0.95 26.39 28.73
C TYR A 120 -1.34 24.92 28.91
N LEU A 121 -1.51 24.16 27.82
CA LEU A 121 -1.87 22.74 27.85
C LEU A 121 -0.76 21.89 28.50
N PHE A 122 0.50 22.15 28.18
CA PHE A 122 1.65 21.37 28.68
C PHE A 122 2.16 21.82 30.06
N GLN A 123 2.07 23.11 30.43
CA GLN A 123 2.50 23.61 31.74
C GLN A 123 1.57 23.18 32.87
N ARG A 124 0.26 23.09 32.61
CA ARG A 124 -0.71 22.65 33.62
C ARG A 124 -0.73 21.14 33.86
N HIS A 125 0.21 20.40 33.28
CA HIS A 125 0.24 18.94 33.28
C HIS A 125 -1.08 18.30 32.80
N LEU A 126 -1.89 19.03 32.02
CA LEU A 126 -3.11 18.47 31.43
C LEU A 126 -2.79 17.35 30.43
N THR A 127 -1.54 17.35 29.94
CA THR A 127 -1.02 16.40 28.95
C THR A 127 0.25 15.65 29.39
N LYS A 128 0.74 15.83 30.64
CA LYS A 128 2.01 15.22 31.10
C LYS A 128 1.77 14.02 32.02
N SER A 129 1.99 12.81 31.51
CA SER A 129 2.27 11.61 32.32
C SER A 129 3.66 11.73 32.89
N HIS A 130 3.77 11.89 34.22
CA HIS A 130 5.02 11.57 34.89
C HIS A 130 5.15 10.07 35.21
N ASP A 131 4.06 9.30 35.10
CA ASP A 131 4.07 7.87 35.35
C ASP A 131 4.05 7.04 34.07
N ALA A 132 5.01 6.12 33.97
CA ALA A 132 5.11 5.12 32.89
C ALA A 132 4.00 4.04 32.98
N THR A 133 3.21 4.04 34.05
CA THR A 133 2.01 3.23 34.17
C THR A 133 0.89 3.93 33.42
N HIS A 134 0.65 3.43 32.19
CA HIS A 134 -0.46 3.80 31.31
C HIS A 134 -1.81 3.76 32.07
N LYS A 135 -2.20 4.85 32.73
CA LYS A 135 -3.57 5.03 33.19
C LYS A 135 -4.39 5.52 32.00
N ASP A 136 -5.44 4.78 31.67
CA ASP A 136 -6.35 4.96 30.52
C ASP A 136 -7.13 6.30 30.43
N GLY A 137 -6.66 7.34 31.12
CA GLY A 137 -7.33 8.65 31.20
C GLY A 137 -6.54 9.84 30.68
N GLU A 138 -5.28 9.67 30.28
CA GLU A 138 -4.41 10.79 29.93
C GLU A 138 -4.71 11.38 28.55
N VAL A 139 -5.01 12.68 28.51
CA VAL A 139 -5.25 13.42 27.27
C VAL A 139 -3.91 13.73 26.61
N LYS A 140 -3.67 13.16 25.42
CA LYS A 140 -2.43 13.39 24.65
C LYS A 140 -2.72 14.27 23.46
N LEU A 141 -1.84 15.25 23.20
CA LEU A 141 -1.89 16.00 21.96
C LEU A 141 -1.54 15.07 20.80
N MET A 142 -2.50 14.82 19.92
CA MET A 142 -2.34 13.97 18.74
C MET A 142 -2.35 14.84 17.48
N VAL A 143 -1.35 14.68 16.64
CA VAL A 143 -1.26 15.38 15.34
C VAL A 143 -1.17 14.34 14.22
N LEU A 144 -2.03 14.44 13.23
CA LEU A 144 -1.97 13.68 12.00
C LEU A 144 -0.91 14.32 11.08
N ILE A 145 0.19 13.61 10.85
CA ILE A 145 1.26 14.07 9.97
C ILE A 145 1.26 13.34 8.64
N GLN A 146 1.77 13.99 7.61
CA GLN A 146 1.97 13.42 6.28
C GLN A 146 3.34 13.76 5.71
N GLY A 147 3.87 12.87 4.86
CA GLY A 147 5.15 13.08 4.18
C GLY A 147 5.36 12.11 3.02
N GLU A 148 6.51 12.20 2.37
CA GLU A 148 6.94 11.29 1.30
C GLU A 148 7.94 10.26 1.82
N GLU A 149 7.92 9.05 1.28
CA GLU A 149 8.95 8.03 1.49
C GLU A 149 10.31 8.50 0.95
N ASN A 150 11.40 8.21 1.67
CA ASN A 150 12.76 8.36 1.14
C ASN A 150 13.46 7.05 0.85
N MET A 151 13.30 6.11 1.77
CA MET A 151 14.05 4.87 1.84
C MET A 151 13.06 3.73 2.05
N PRO A 152 13.37 2.54 1.51
CA PRO A 152 12.56 1.36 1.72
C PRO A 152 12.27 1.10 3.19
N ALA A 153 11.06 0.61 3.45
CA ALA A 153 10.65 0.21 4.79
C ALA A 153 11.60 -0.86 5.37
N VAL A 154 11.95 -0.72 6.65
CA VAL A 154 12.84 -1.67 7.34
C VAL A 154 12.08 -2.33 8.48
N TYR A 155 11.85 -3.63 8.39
CA TYR A 155 11.13 -4.39 9.42
C TYR A 155 12.06 -5.33 10.19
N MET A 156 12.08 -5.20 11.53
CA MET A 156 12.82 -6.07 12.48
C MET A 156 14.35 -6.16 12.29
N ARG A 157 14.94 -5.39 11.37
CA ARG A 157 16.38 -5.43 11.06
C ARG A 157 17.14 -4.19 11.51
N SER A 158 16.43 -3.15 11.95
CA SER A 158 17.04 -1.93 12.46
C SER A 158 17.20 -2.00 13.97
N SER A 159 18.34 -1.56 14.49
CA SER A 159 18.52 -1.34 15.94
C SER A 159 17.54 -0.30 16.51
N TYR A 160 17.02 0.59 15.66
CA TYR A 160 16.01 1.58 16.06
C TYR A 160 14.63 0.94 16.31
N ALA A 161 14.28 -0.11 15.56
CA ALA A 161 13.02 -0.84 15.66
C ALA A 161 13.27 -2.37 15.55
N PRO A 162 13.88 -2.99 16.59
CA PRO A 162 14.30 -4.39 16.52
C PRO A 162 13.12 -5.37 16.38
N THR A 163 11.94 -4.97 16.83
CA THR A 163 10.71 -5.77 16.82
C THR A 163 9.59 -5.15 15.99
N GLY A 164 9.89 -4.11 15.21
CA GLY A 164 8.86 -3.33 14.52
C GLY A 164 9.28 -2.82 13.17
N LEU A 165 8.41 -1.99 12.60
CA LEU A 165 8.62 -1.33 11.31
C LEU A 165 9.27 0.04 11.54
N LEU A 166 10.34 0.30 10.80
CA LEU A 166 11.00 1.60 10.72
C LEU A 166 10.70 2.20 9.35
N TRP A 167 10.17 3.41 9.37
CA TRP A 167 9.88 4.22 8.20
C TRP A 167 10.79 5.44 8.14
N SER A 168 11.23 5.84 6.94
CA SER A 168 12.08 7.03 6.77
C SER A 168 11.44 8.01 5.80
N SER A 169 11.19 9.24 6.26
CA SER A 169 10.63 10.29 5.40
C SER A 169 11.72 11.01 4.59
N LYS A 170 11.35 11.47 3.40
CA LYS A 170 12.19 12.31 2.53
C LYS A 170 12.53 13.64 3.15
N ALA A 171 11.58 14.21 3.91
CA ALA A 171 11.82 15.38 4.72
C ALA A 171 12.88 15.07 5.79
N HIS A 172 14.07 15.63 5.60
CA HIS A 172 15.19 15.58 6.54
C HIS A 172 15.56 14.17 7.04
N ASN A 173 15.32 13.11 6.25
CA ASN A 173 15.64 11.73 6.63
C ASN A 173 15.10 11.29 8.00
N ARG A 174 13.97 11.85 8.45
CA ARG A 174 13.41 11.53 9.76
C ARG A 174 12.96 10.08 9.82
N LYS A 175 13.22 9.44 10.96
CA LYS A 175 12.94 8.03 11.19
C LYS A 175 11.78 7.87 12.15
N TYR A 176 10.79 7.08 11.75
CA TYR A 176 9.59 6.81 12.52
C TYR A 176 9.51 5.33 12.84
N LYS A 177 9.31 5.00 14.12
CA LYS A 177 8.88 3.67 14.53
C LYS A 177 7.38 3.59 14.32
N ILE A 178 6.91 2.65 13.51
CA ILE A 178 5.47 2.45 13.32
C ILE A 178 4.97 1.52 14.43
N ALA A 179 4.05 2.02 15.25
CA ALA A 179 3.40 1.26 16.32
C ALA A 179 2.14 0.55 15.82
N THR A 180 1.29 1.27 15.09
CA THR A 180 0.08 0.71 14.49
C THR A 180 -0.06 1.19 13.05
N MET A 181 -0.73 0.38 12.24
CA MET A 181 -0.96 0.59 10.81
C MET A 181 -2.46 0.54 10.55
N ASP A 182 -2.92 1.31 9.56
CA ASP A 182 -4.27 1.23 9.04
C ASP A 182 -4.58 -0.19 8.52
N VAL A 183 -5.84 -0.61 8.63
CA VAL A 183 -6.27 -1.99 8.33
C VAL A 183 -6.06 -2.32 6.86
N GLU A 184 -6.37 -1.41 5.95
CA GLU A 184 -6.22 -1.66 4.51
C GLU A 184 -4.73 -1.68 4.12
N SER A 185 -3.94 -0.71 4.59
CA SER A 185 -2.48 -0.73 4.39
C SER A 185 -1.85 -1.99 4.98
N TYR A 186 -2.29 -2.43 6.16
CA TYR A 186 -1.78 -3.64 6.81
C TYR A 186 -2.10 -4.90 6.01
N SER A 187 -3.36 -5.05 5.57
CA SER A 187 -3.82 -6.20 4.79
C SER A 187 -3.05 -6.32 3.46
N ARG A 188 -2.77 -5.18 2.82
CA ARG A 188 -1.93 -5.10 1.62
C ARG A 188 -0.44 -5.28 1.88
N SER A 189 0.00 -5.27 3.15
CA SER A 189 1.41 -5.44 3.56
C SER A 189 1.69 -6.81 4.20
N GLU A 190 0.73 -7.73 4.17
CA GLU A 190 0.81 -8.94 4.97
C GLU A 190 1.96 -9.85 4.51
N ASN A 191 2.15 -9.99 3.20
CA ASN A 191 3.25 -10.80 2.67
C ASN A 191 4.60 -10.15 2.99
N PHE A 192 4.71 -8.82 2.92
CA PHE A 192 5.91 -8.10 3.35
C PHE A 192 6.28 -8.46 4.79
N PHE A 193 5.31 -8.44 5.72
CA PHE A 193 5.57 -8.79 7.11
C PHE A 193 5.96 -10.27 7.26
N TRP A 194 5.27 -11.20 6.59
CA TRP A 194 5.62 -12.62 6.64
C TRP A 194 7.04 -12.90 6.14
N ARG A 195 7.42 -12.31 5.00
CA ARG A 195 8.76 -12.42 4.41
C ARG A 195 9.84 -12.03 5.41
N TRP A 196 9.72 -10.84 6.00
CA TRP A 196 10.72 -10.34 6.93
C TRP A 196 10.70 -11.04 8.30
N ARG A 197 9.54 -11.46 8.83
CA ARG A 197 9.45 -12.26 10.08
C ARG A 197 10.18 -13.58 9.94
N LEU A 198 9.87 -14.33 8.88
CA LEU A 198 10.50 -15.61 8.59
C LEU A 198 12.00 -15.43 8.32
N PHE A 199 12.38 -14.36 7.62
CA PHE A 199 13.79 -14.06 7.36
C PHE A 199 14.59 -13.81 8.65
N VAL A 200 14.08 -12.99 9.56
CA VAL A 200 14.71 -12.74 10.87
C VAL A 200 14.74 -14.00 11.72
N LEU A 201 13.69 -14.84 11.64
CA LEU A 201 13.68 -16.16 12.26
C LEU A 201 14.81 -17.06 11.72
N MET A 202 15.02 -17.10 10.40
CA MET A 202 16.11 -17.85 9.78
C MET A 202 17.47 -17.35 10.27
N GLU A 203 17.70 -16.03 10.30
CA GLU A 203 18.94 -15.45 10.84
C GLU A 203 19.15 -15.84 12.31
N LYS A 204 18.08 -15.83 13.13
CA LYS A 204 18.13 -16.26 14.53
C LYS A 204 18.50 -17.73 14.65
N LEU A 205 17.93 -18.61 13.83
CA LEU A 205 18.26 -20.04 13.82
C LEU A 205 19.71 -20.28 13.38
N CYS A 206 20.18 -19.61 12.34
CA CYS A 206 21.60 -19.70 11.91
C CYS A 206 22.57 -19.28 13.03
N LYS A 207 22.21 -18.28 13.84
CA LYS A 207 23.01 -17.86 15.01
C LYS A 207 22.98 -18.88 16.14
N LEU A 208 21.86 -19.58 16.33
CA LEU A 208 21.73 -20.64 17.34
C LEU A 208 22.46 -21.93 16.93
N TYR A 209 22.63 -22.16 15.63
CA TYR A 209 23.30 -23.34 15.07
C TYR A 209 24.45 -22.94 14.14
N PRO A 210 25.52 -22.30 14.67
CA PRO A 210 26.60 -21.75 13.84
C PRO A 210 27.42 -22.83 13.11
N HIS A 211 27.45 -24.05 13.63
CA HIS A 211 28.19 -25.18 13.04
C HIS A 211 27.49 -25.80 11.83
N ASP A 212 26.18 -25.60 11.67
CA ASP A 212 25.43 -26.14 10.53
C ASP A 212 25.74 -25.27 9.30
N SER A 213 26.35 -25.85 8.28
CA SER A 213 26.76 -25.14 7.08
C SER A 213 25.54 -24.70 6.24
N PRO A 214 25.65 -23.65 5.39
CA PRO A 214 24.55 -23.22 4.52
C PRO A 214 23.94 -24.34 3.66
N ARG A 215 24.69 -25.40 3.32
CA ARG A 215 24.17 -26.55 2.55
C ARG A 215 23.20 -27.43 3.33
N GLN A 216 23.36 -27.52 4.65
CA GLN A 216 22.48 -28.31 5.51
C GLN A 216 21.16 -27.58 5.80
N ARG A 217 21.13 -26.26 5.60
CA ARG A 217 20.01 -25.38 5.93
C ARG A 217 18.93 -25.39 4.85
N THR A 218 18.33 -26.57 4.65
CA THR A 218 17.16 -26.77 3.80
C THR A 218 15.90 -26.17 4.44
N PRO A 219 14.80 -25.96 3.69
CA PRO A 219 13.52 -25.52 4.27
C PRO A 219 13.06 -26.42 5.42
N ARG A 220 13.19 -27.75 5.26
CA ARG A 220 12.89 -28.74 6.30
C ARG A 220 13.76 -28.56 7.54
N TRP A 221 15.06 -28.31 7.37
CA TRP A 221 15.96 -28.01 8.48
C TRP A 221 15.48 -26.80 9.29
N PHE A 222 15.10 -25.69 8.63
CA PHE A 222 14.60 -24.50 9.34
C PHE A 222 13.33 -24.80 10.14
N VAL A 223 12.40 -25.58 9.56
CA VAL A 223 11.17 -26.00 10.27
C VAL A 223 11.48 -26.88 11.46
N GLU A 224 12.34 -27.89 11.30
CA GLU A 224 12.74 -28.80 12.38
C GLU A 224 13.43 -28.05 13.52
N ARG A 225 14.35 -27.13 13.22
CA ARG A 225 15.01 -26.30 14.24
C ARG A 225 14.05 -25.32 14.92
N TYR A 226 13.09 -24.75 14.18
CA TYR A 226 12.04 -23.91 14.76
C TYR A 226 11.18 -24.70 15.75
N LEU A 227 10.67 -25.87 15.34
CA LEU A 227 9.84 -26.73 16.19
C LEU A 227 10.59 -27.21 17.44
N ALA A 228 11.88 -27.56 17.28
CA ALA A 228 12.69 -28.06 18.39
C ALA A 228 13.02 -26.98 19.43
N ARG A 229 13.22 -25.71 19.02
CA ARG A 229 13.80 -24.69 19.91
C ARG A 229 12.91 -23.48 20.19
N LEU A 230 12.02 -23.12 19.27
CA LEU A 230 11.32 -21.83 19.29
C LEU A 230 9.80 -21.93 19.28
N ALA A 231 9.21 -23.03 18.79
CA ALA A 231 7.75 -23.16 18.69
C ALA A 231 7.04 -23.25 20.06
N CYS A 232 7.71 -23.81 21.06
CA CYS A 232 7.14 -23.97 22.41
C CYS A 232 8.19 -23.61 23.48
N PRO A 233 8.44 -22.31 23.73
CA PRO A 233 9.27 -21.87 24.84
C PRO A 233 8.80 -22.47 26.16
N SER A 234 9.73 -22.87 27.04
CA SER A 234 9.37 -23.42 28.36
C SER A 234 8.61 -22.41 29.23
N GLU A 235 8.86 -21.13 29.04
CA GLU A 235 8.20 -20.01 29.74
C GLU A 235 6.70 -19.94 29.43
N ASP A 236 6.28 -20.34 28.22
CA ASP A 236 4.89 -20.27 27.79
C ASP A 236 4.02 -21.36 28.43
N ARG A 237 4.63 -22.42 29.01
CA ARG A 237 3.89 -23.47 29.73
C ARG A 237 3.08 -22.91 30.88
N HIS A 238 3.52 -21.82 31.48
CA HIS A 238 2.82 -21.16 32.58
C HIS A 238 2.18 -19.86 32.15
N ARG A 239 2.15 -19.51 30.87
CA ARG A 239 1.62 -18.21 30.42
C ARG A 239 0.30 -18.40 29.70
N ARG A 240 -0.71 -17.62 30.07
CA ARG A 240 -1.99 -17.57 29.37
C ARG A 240 -2.34 -16.11 29.06
N LEU A 241 -2.43 -15.80 27.76
CA LEU A 241 -2.66 -14.44 27.28
C LEU A 241 -4.14 -14.04 27.32
N ILE A 242 -5.04 -15.02 27.25
CA ILE A 242 -6.49 -14.82 27.25
C ILE A 242 -7.04 -15.64 28.41
N PHE A 243 -7.46 -14.95 29.46
CA PHE A 243 -8.06 -15.52 30.65
C PHE A 243 -9.09 -14.54 31.21
N ASP A 244 -10.02 -15.08 31.97
CA ASP A 244 -11.03 -14.32 32.66
C ASP A 244 -10.65 -14.21 34.14
N GLU A 245 -11.14 -13.20 34.85
CA GLU A 245 -10.84 -12.98 36.28
C GLU A 245 -11.30 -14.14 37.17
N GLU A 246 -12.20 -14.99 36.67
CA GLU A 246 -12.73 -16.18 37.36
C GLU A 246 -11.82 -17.42 37.22
N ASP A 247 -10.73 -17.34 36.44
CA ASP A 247 -9.83 -18.47 36.20
C ASP A 247 -8.99 -18.77 37.45
N SER A 248 -9.43 -19.75 38.26
CA SER A 248 -8.84 -20.05 39.57
C SER A 248 -7.37 -20.50 39.55
N ASP A 249 -6.86 -20.92 38.38
CA ASP A 249 -5.47 -21.34 38.19
C ASP A 249 -4.55 -20.17 37.79
N MET A 250 -5.06 -18.94 37.71
CA MET A 250 -4.34 -17.78 37.18
C MET A 250 -3.99 -16.76 38.26
N ASN A 251 -2.76 -16.25 38.21
CA ASN A 251 -2.39 -15.07 38.98
C ASN A 251 -2.65 -13.76 38.22
N GLU A 252 -2.56 -12.62 38.91
CA GLU A 252 -2.76 -11.27 38.34
C GLU A 252 -1.84 -10.97 37.13
N THR A 253 -0.72 -11.68 37.00
CA THR A 253 0.24 -11.50 35.90
C THR A 253 -0.05 -12.38 34.67
N GLY A 254 -1.14 -13.15 34.70
CA GLY A 254 -1.50 -14.07 33.64
C GLY A 254 -0.65 -15.35 33.62
N LYS A 255 -0.08 -15.74 34.77
CA LYS A 255 0.64 -17.01 34.91
C LYS A 255 -0.21 -18.08 35.57
N THR A 256 -0.22 -19.28 34.99
CA THR A 256 -0.89 -20.45 35.56
C THR A 256 -0.03 -21.13 36.61
N GLU A 257 -0.63 -21.61 37.70
CA GLU A 257 0.07 -22.48 38.66
C GLU A 257 0.37 -23.83 38.01
N THR A 258 -0.62 -24.40 37.30
CA THR A 258 -0.43 -25.66 36.58
C THR A 258 0.24 -25.46 35.22
N PRO A 259 1.18 -26.35 34.83
CA PRO A 259 1.82 -26.28 33.53
C PRO A 259 0.84 -26.71 32.43
N ARG A 260 0.66 -25.84 31.43
CA ARG A 260 -0.21 -26.06 30.28
C ARG A 260 0.44 -26.96 29.23
N HIS A 261 -0.40 -27.73 28.53
CA HIS A 261 -0.01 -28.43 27.31
C HIS A 261 -0.03 -27.46 26.12
N LEU A 262 1.16 -27.03 25.69
CA LEU A 262 1.29 -26.17 24.52
C LEU A 262 0.97 -26.95 23.25
N LEU A 263 0.04 -26.42 22.45
CA LEU A 263 -0.24 -26.93 21.12
C LEU A 263 0.99 -26.73 20.24
N LYS A 264 1.53 -27.84 19.73
CA LYS A 264 2.62 -27.81 18.77
C LYS A 264 2.05 -27.63 17.37
N PRO A 265 2.43 -26.58 16.62
CA PRO A 265 1.99 -26.44 15.23
C PRO A 265 2.51 -27.63 14.42
N HIS A 266 1.72 -28.07 13.44
CA HIS A 266 2.13 -29.18 12.59
C HIS A 266 3.24 -28.73 11.63
N MET A 267 4.15 -29.65 11.27
CA MET A 267 5.28 -29.33 10.39
C MET A 267 4.84 -28.73 9.05
N SER A 268 3.73 -29.22 8.49
CA SER A 268 3.19 -28.75 7.21
C SER A 268 2.66 -27.32 7.24
N GLU A 269 2.20 -26.82 8.40
CA GLU A 269 1.71 -25.45 8.56
C GLU A 269 2.88 -24.48 8.45
N ILE A 270 3.95 -24.75 9.21
CA ILE A 270 5.17 -23.93 9.20
C ILE A 270 5.87 -24.03 7.84
N LEU A 271 5.95 -25.24 7.27
CA LEU A 271 6.49 -25.44 5.93
C LEU A 271 5.67 -24.70 4.87
N GLY A 272 4.34 -24.63 5.03
CA GLY A 272 3.45 -23.84 4.19
C GLY A 272 3.78 -22.34 4.21
N LEU A 273 4.17 -21.78 5.36
CA LEU A 273 4.63 -20.39 5.45
C LEU A 273 5.94 -20.15 4.69
N PHE A 274 6.89 -21.08 4.78
CA PHE A 274 8.12 -21.03 3.98
C PHE A 274 7.84 -21.22 2.49
N ALA A 275 6.94 -22.13 2.14
CA ALA A 275 6.50 -22.39 0.77
C ALA A 275 5.88 -21.13 0.14
N ALA A 276 5.04 -20.41 0.89
CA ALA A 276 4.46 -19.14 0.44
C ALA A 276 5.52 -18.14 -0.03
N GLN A 277 6.66 -18.06 0.67
CA GLN A 277 7.69 -17.04 0.42
C GLN A 277 8.98 -17.60 -0.21
N ALA A 278 8.97 -18.85 -0.69
CA ALA A 278 10.17 -19.58 -1.14
C ALA A 278 10.94 -18.82 -2.23
N GLU A 279 10.22 -18.28 -3.21
CA GLU A 279 10.77 -17.55 -4.34
C GLU A 279 11.45 -16.24 -3.90
N TRP A 280 10.80 -15.48 -3.02
CA TRP A 280 11.38 -14.27 -2.44
C TRP A 280 12.66 -14.57 -1.65
N PHE A 281 12.71 -15.68 -0.92
CA PHE A 281 13.94 -16.05 -0.20
C PHE A 281 15.11 -16.30 -1.16
N ILE A 282 14.87 -16.94 -2.30
CA ILE A 282 15.91 -17.20 -3.31
C ILE A 282 16.47 -15.86 -3.82
N THR A 283 15.60 -14.93 -4.26
CA THR A 283 16.04 -13.64 -4.80
C THR A 283 16.75 -12.78 -3.76
N ASN A 284 16.20 -12.71 -2.54
CA ASN A 284 16.80 -11.95 -1.43
C ASN A 284 18.13 -12.54 -0.95
N ASN A 285 18.30 -13.88 -0.96
CA ASN A 285 19.56 -14.52 -0.58
C ASN A 285 20.64 -14.33 -1.67
N ALA A 286 20.26 -14.32 -2.95
CA ALA A 286 21.19 -14.13 -4.07
C ALA A 286 21.88 -12.75 -4.09
N VAL A 287 21.24 -11.73 -3.52
CA VAL A 287 21.83 -10.37 -3.45
C VAL A 287 22.73 -10.14 -2.25
N LYS A 288 22.64 -10.98 -1.21
CA LYS A 288 23.36 -10.82 0.05
C LYS A 288 24.82 -11.22 -0.09
N ARG A 289 25.67 -10.62 0.76
CA ARG A 289 27.10 -10.98 0.85
C ARG A 289 27.29 -12.33 1.53
N GLU A 290 26.52 -12.59 2.58
CA GLU A 290 26.55 -13.84 3.33
C GLU A 290 25.28 -14.64 3.02
N ALA A 291 25.48 -15.82 2.43
CA ALA A 291 24.39 -16.73 2.10
C ALA A 291 23.89 -17.41 3.38
N LEU A 292 22.58 -17.30 3.66
CA LEU A 292 21.97 -17.98 4.80
C LEU A 292 21.82 -19.47 4.54
N PHE A 293 21.60 -19.87 3.29
CA PHE A 293 21.35 -21.23 2.85
C PHE A 293 21.88 -21.46 1.42
N ASP A 294 21.96 -22.72 1.03
CA ASP A 294 22.26 -23.12 -0.35
C ASP A 294 21.07 -22.87 -1.28
N ILE A 295 21.31 -22.07 -2.32
CA ILE A 295 20.27 -21.67 -3.28
C ILE A 295 19.75 -22.87 -4.08
N GLY A 296 20.58 -23.87 -4.40
CA GLY A 296 20.15 -25.06 -5.14
C GLY A 296 19.06 -25.84 -4.40
N SER A 297 19.25 -26.10 -3.10
CA SER A 297 18.25 -26.80 -2.28
C SER A 297 16.91 -26.06 -2.19
N TRP A 298 16.94 -24.73 -2.10
CA TRP A 298 15.74 -23.90 -2.05
C TRP A 298 15.06 -23.75 -3.41
N ASP A 299 15.85 -23.76 -4.49
CA ASP A 299 15.36 -23.74 -5.84
C ASP A 299 14.55 -25.00 -6.16
N SER A 300 15.10 -26.18 -5.81
CA SER A 300 14.38 -27.46 -5.90
C SER A 300 13.11 -27.47 -5.06
N PHE A 301 13.15 -26.91 -3.84
CA PHE A 301 11.96 -26.75 -3.01
C PHE A 301 10.92 -25.83 -3.64
N ALA A 302 11.31 -24.72 -4.25
CA ALA A 302 10.38 -23.84 -4.95
C ALA A 302 9.70 -24.52 -6.14
N LYS A 303 10.44 -25.36 -6.92
CA LYS A 303 9.85 -26.20 -7.97
C LYS A 303 8.77 -27.12 -7.40
N GLU A 304 9.11 -27.83 -6.32
CA GLU A 304 8.19 -28.75 -5.64
C GLU A 304 6.95 -28.03 -5.06
N VAL A 305 7.13 -26.85 -4.48
CA VAL A 305 6.02 -26.03 -3.95
C VAL A 305 5.04 -25.65 -5.06
N ARG A 306 5.50 -25.30 -6.27
CA ARG A 306 4.60 -25.01 -7.40
C ARG A 306 3.77 -26.23 -7.78
N ARG A 307 4.39 -27.41 -7.85
CA ARG A 307 3.70 -28.68 -8.09
C ARG A 307 2.64 -28.95 -7.02
N GLN A 308 3.00 -28.79 -5.75
CA GLN A 308 2.07 -28.98 -4.62
C GLN A 308 0.94 -27.93 -4.58
N ARG A 309 1.20 -26.68 -4.98
CA ARG A 309 0.16 -25.63 -5.09
C ARG A 309 -0.89 -25.98 -6.15
N LYS A 310 -0.46 -26.55 -7.29
CA LYS A 310 -1.36 -27.02 -8.35
C LYS A 310 -2.20 -28.20 -7.85
N GLU A 311 -1.57 -29.16 -7.19
CA GLU A 311 -2.28 -30.33 -6.65
C GLU A 311 -3.27 -29.94 -5.55
N ALA A 312 -2.86 -29.09 -4.60
CA ALA A 312 -3.76 -28.56 -3.58
C ALA A 312 -4.94 -27.79 -4.20
N ALA A 313 -4.70 -26.99 -5.25
CA ALA A 313 -5.75 -26.27 -5.95
C ALA A 313 -6.75 -27.22 -6.64
N ARG A 314 -6.30 -28.34 -7.23
CA ARG A 314 -7.19 -29.38 -7.77
C ARG A 314 -8.09 -29.99 -6.70
N GLN A 315 -7.61 -30.05 -5.46
CA GLN A 315 -8.35 -30.54 -4.30
C GLN A 315 -9.16 -29.46 -3.59
N GLY A 316 -9.18 -28.22 -4.09
CA GLY A 316 -9.87 -27.09 -3.45
C GLY A 316 -9.19 -26.58 -2.16
N VAL A 317 -7.93 -26.97 -1.91
CA VAL A 317 -7.16 -26.60 -0.72
C VAL A 317 -6.17 -25.48 -1.06
N LYS A 318 -6.07 -24.48 -0.19
CA LYS A 318 -5.06 -23.42 -0.28
C LYS A 318 -3.85 -23.81 0.56
N TRP A 319 -2.77 -24.26 -0.07
CA TRP A 319 -1.51 -24.56 0.61
C TRP A 319 -0.33 -23.81 -0.02
N GLY A 320 0.53 -23.27 0.83
CA GLY A 320 1.80 -22.66 0.44
C GLY A 320 1.68 -21.44 -0.46
N ARG A 321 0.54 -20.72 -0.49
CA ARG A 321 0.32 -19.52 -1.30
C ARG A 321 0.55 -18.24 -0.46
N PRO A 322 1.18 -17.20 -1.01
CA PRO A 322 1.12 -15.84 -0.47
C PRO A 322 -0.30 -15.38 -0.19
N VAL A 323 -0.46 -14.55 0.83
CA VAL A 323 -1.75 -13.95 1.20
C VAL A 323 -2.27 -13.09 0.04
N GLY A 324 -3.56 -13.17 -0.25
CA GLY A 324 -4.20 -12.37 -1.32
C GLY A 324 -3.86 -12.81 -2.74
N GLN A 325 -2.98 -13.80 -2.95
CA GLN A 325 -2.73 -14.34 -4.29
C GLN A 325 -3.84 -15.31 -4.68
N GLU A 326 -4.48 -15.04 -5.82
CA GLU A 326 -5.53 -15.90 -6.36
C GLU A 326 -4.97 -17.25 -6.84
N ALA A 327 -5.87 -18.21 -7.06
CA ALA A 327 -5.52 -19.47 -7.70
C ALA A 327 -4.97 -19.15 -9.10
N GLU A 328 -3.76 -19.59 -9.41
CA GLU A 328 -3.30 -19.50 -10.80
C GLU A 328 -4.26 -20.37 -11.62
N PRO A 329 -4.78 -19.86 -12.75
CA PRO A 329 -5.63 -20.65 -13.61
C PRO A 329 -4.89 -21.95 -13.95
N LEU A 330 -5.61 -23.07 -13.90
CA LEU A 330 -5.09 -24.40 -14.24
C LEU A 330 -4.83 -24.47 -15.75
N LEU A 331 -3.86 -23.72 -16.24
CA LEU A 331 -3.34 -23.89 -17.58
C LEU A 331 -2.73 -25.28 -17.68
N SER A 332 -2.94 -25.94 -18.83
CA SER A 332 -2.61 -27.35 -19.05
C SER A 332 -1.17 -27.65 -18.65
N SER A 333 -1.00 -28.66 -17.80
CA SER A 333 0.20 -28.89 -16.98
C SER A 333 1.47 -29.27 -17.73
N GLU A 334 1.45 -29.34 -19.06
CA GLU A 334 2.53 -29.92 -19.86
C GLU A 334 3.54 -28.87 -20.37
N GLU A 335 3.18 -27.57 -20.37
CA GLU A 335 4.07 -26.51 -20.87
C GLU A 335 4.89 -25.81 -19.77
N ASP A 336 4.51 -25.97 -18.50
CA ASP A 336 5.10 -25.21 -17.38
C ASP A 336 6.48 -25.72 -16.92
N ASP A 337 6.93 -26.86 -17.48
CA ASP A 337 8.28 -27.40 -17.28
C ASP A 337 9.27 -26.94 -18.38
N GLN A 338 8.82 -26.14 -19.35
CA GLN A 338 9.66 -25.72 -20.48
C GLN A 338 10.56 -24.53 -20.10
N ARG A 339 11.87 -24.80 -20.17
CA ARG A 339 13.07 -23.94 -20.06
C ARG A 339 13.33 -23.28 -18.70
N ASP A 340 14.45 -23.68 -18.08
CA ASP A 340 14.96 -23.07 -16.83
C ASP A 340 15.27 -21.55 -16.96
N GLU A 341 15.45 -21.04 -18.18
CA GLU A 341 15.69 -19.61 -18.48
C GLU A 341 14.45 -18.76 -18.18
N ASP A 342 13.29 -19.11 -18.74
CA ASP A 342 12.02 -18.40 -18.51
C ASP A 342 11.65 -18.36 -17.02
N ARG A 343 12.11 -19.38 -16.27
CA ARG A 343 11.91 -19.48 -14.84
C ARG A 343 12.70 -18.47 -14.03
N ILE A 344 13.94 -18.15 -14.40
CA ILE A 344 14.73 -17.12 -13.69
C ILE A 344 14.12 -15.76 -13.95
N ASP A 345 13.75 -15.49 -15.20
CA ASP A 345 13.16 -14.21 -15.58
C ASP A 345 11.82 -14.00 -14.89
N ARG A 346 10.97 -15.03 -14.82
CA ARG A 346 9.74 -15.01 -14.03
C ARG A 346 10.02 -14.73 -12.54
N LEU A 347 10.97 -15.46 -11.94
CA LEU A 347 11.33 -15.32 -10.54
C LEU A 347 11.78 -13.88 -10.21
N VAL A 348 12.64 -13.31 -11.05
CA VAL A 348 13.19 -11.95 -10.92
C VAL A 348 12.13 -10.89 -11.14
N ARG A 349 11.23 -11.09 -12.11
CA ARG A 349 10.12 -10.19 -12.40
C ARG A 349 9.12 -10.13 -11.25
N GLU A 350 8.77 -11.28 -10.67
CA GLU A 350 7.78 -11.38 -9.59
C GLU A 350 8.36 -10.99 -8.22
N ASN A 351 9.67 -11.19 -8.01
CA ASN A 351 10.34 -10.94 -6.74
C ASN A 351 11.51 -9.97 -6.89
N PRO A 352 11.24 -8.72 -7.30
CA PRO A 352 12.26 -7.71 -7.46
C PRO A 352 12.94 -7.36 -6.13
N VAL A 353 14.20 -6.96 -6.22
CA VAL A 353 14.99 -6.52 -5.07
C VAL A 353 15.33 -5.04 -5.23
N ILE A 354 14.92 -4.23 -4.26
CA ILE A 354 15.13 -2.78 -4.30
C ILE A 354 16.60 -2.44 -4.51
N GLY A 355 16.88 -1.55 -5.48
CA GLY A 355 18.23 -1.09 -5.82
C GLY A 355 19.05 -2.08 -6.65
N LYS A 356 18.41 -3.07 -7.28
CA LYS A 356 19.05 -4.00 -8.24
C LYS A 356 18.24 -4.09 -9.53
N SER A 357 18.91 -4.04 -10.68
CA SER A 357 18.27 -4.30 -11.97
C SER A 357 17.86 -5.77 -12.08
N ARG A 358 16.85 -6.04 -12.91
CA ARG A 358 16.39 -7.41 -13.19
C ARG A 358 17.54 -8.26 -13.75
N GLU A 359 18.31 -7.77 -14.73
CA GLU A 359 19.42 -8.57 -15.29
C GLU A 359 20.51 -8.84 -14.26
N THR A 360 20.83 -7.86 -13.41
CA THR A 360 21.82 -8.03 -12.33
C THR A 360 21.38 -9.12 -11.35
N LEU A 361 20.09 -9.17 -11.03
CA LEU A 361 19.52 -10.17 -10.12
C LEU A 361 19.52 -11.56 -10.77
N ALA A 362 19.07 -11.67 -12.03
CA ALA A 362 19.09 -12.90 -12.81
C ALA A 362 20.50 -13.49 -12.88
N ARG A 363 21.49 -12.67 -13.26
CA ARG A 363 22.90 -13.07 -13.32
C ARG A 363 23.43 -13.56 -11.96
N LYS A 364 23.04 -12.93 -10.85
CA LYS A 364 23.45 -13.34 -9.50
C LYS A 364 22.84 -14.68 -9.09
N ILE A 365 21.57 -14.90 -9.41
CA ILE A 365 20.88 -16.16 -9.14
C ILE A 365 21.56 -17.28 -9.94
N GLU A 366 21.84 -17.04 -11.22
CA GLU A 366 22.48 -18.03 -12.09
C GLU A 366 23.90 -18.38 -11.62
N LEU A 367 24.71 -17.36 -11.30
CA LEU A 367 26.04 -17.59 -10.73
C LEU A 367 25.99 -18.37 -9.40
N ALA A 368 24.96 -18.14 -8.58
CA ALA A 368 24.79 -18.89 -7.34
C ALA A 368 24.40 -20.35 -7.59
N ARG A 369 23.55 -20.62 -8.59
CA ARG A 369 23.19 -21.97 -9.03
C ARG A 369 24.40 -22.75 -9.54
N VAL A 370 25.17 -22.15 -10.46
CA VAL A 370 26.39 -22.77 -11.01
C VAL A 370 27.40 -23.10 -9.90
N ARG A 371 27.57 -22.20 -8.91
CA ARG A 371 28.44 -22.44 -7.75
C ARG A 371 27.96 -23.59 -6.87
N SER A 372 26.65 -23.72 -6.67
CA SER A 372 26.07 -24.84 -5.92
C SER A 372 26.35 -26.17 -6.64
N ASN A 373 26.13 -26.21 -7.95
CA ASN A 373 26.33 -27.41 -8.77
C ASN A 373 27.80 -27.86 -8.84
N ARG A 374 28.76 -26.95 -9.07
CA ARG A 374 30.20 -27.29 -9.13
C ARG A 374 30.69 -27.92 -7.83
N ARG A 375 30.24 -27.38 -6.70
CA ARG A 375 30.63 -27.84 -5.37
C ARG A 375 30.00 -29.17 -4.96
N GLY A 376 28.90 -29.57 -5.60
CA GLY A 376 28.34 -30.91 -5.47
C GLY A 376 29.21 -31.95 -6.18
N LYS A 377 29.69 -31.61 -7.38
CA LYS A 377 30.53 -32.52 -8.19
C LYS A 377 31.89 -32.80 -7.54
N GLU A 378 32.57 -31.77 -7.06
CA GLU A 378 33.89 -31.92 -6.40
C GLU A 378 33.85 -32.78 -5.12
N ALA A 379 32.74 -32.76 -4.38
CA ALA A 379 32.57 -33.60 -3.19
C ALA A 379 32.36 -35.08 -3.54
N SER A 380 31.82 -35.37 -4.73
CA SER A 380 31.67 -36.75 -5.22
C SER A 380 32.92 -37.29 -5.91
N SER A 381 33.80 -36.43 -6.46
CA SER A 381 34.99 -36.86 -7.22
C SER A 381 36.18 -37.36 -6.38
N ILE A 382 36.12 -37.32 -5.05
CA ILE A 382 37.20 -37.83 -4.17
C ILE A 382 36.97 -39.29 -3.74
N SER A 383 35.88 -39.92 -4.19
CA SER A 383 35.60 -41.32 -3.90
C SER A 383 35.62 -42.16 -5.17
N SER A 384 36.60 -43.07 -5.25
CA SER A 384 36.66 -44.23 -6.14
C SER A 384 37.33 -44.04 -7.50
N ASP A 385 38.67 -44.09 -7.47
CA ASP A 385 39.45 -44.74 -8.53
C ASP A 385 39.08 -46.23 -8.57
N SER A 386 38.20 -46.60 -9.49
CA SER A 386 38.20 -47.93 -10.09
C SER A 386 37.65 -47.83 -11.51
N ALA A 387 38.56 -48.16 -12.42
CA ALA A 387 38.48 -48.18 -13.87
C ALA A 387 37.16 -48.70 -14.46
N GLY A 388 36.79 -48.09 -15.59
CA GLY A 388 35.75 -48.55 -16.49
C GLY A 388 35.54 -47.53 -17.61
N GLU A 389 36.38 -47.61 -18.64
CA GLU A 389 36.18 -46.97 -19.94
C GLU A 389 34.86 -47.45 -20.56
N GLU A 390 34.10 -46.57 -21.22
CA GLU A 390 33.53 -46.82 -22.56
C GLU A 390 32.67 -45.63 -23.06
N ASP A 391 33.00 -45.24 -24.29
CA ASP A 391 32.29 -44.53 -25.36
C ASP A 391 30.86 -44.00 -25.17
N ALA A 392 30.63 -42.77 -25.66
CA ALA A 392 29.58 -42.50 -26.66
C ALA A 392 29.68 -41.07 -27.22
N ALA A 393 29.89 -41.00 -28.53
CA ALA A 393 29.84 -39.80 -29.35
C ALA A 393 28.39 -39.51 -29.82
N GLY A 394 28.09 -38.22 -30.04
CA GLY A 394 27.15 -37.77 -31.08
C GLY A 394 25.76 -37.29 -30.63
N GLY A 395 25.42 -36.05 -30.97
CA GLY A 395 24.08 -35.47 -30.84
C GLY A 395 24.09 -33.94 -31.05
N VAL A 396 24.30 -33.46 -32.28
CA VAL A 396 23.29 -32.89 -33.19
C VAL A 396 22.70 -31.56 -32.70
N GLU A 397 23.24 -30.49 -33.28
CA GLU A 397 22.83 -29.09 -33.13
C GLU A 397 21.75 -28.75 -34.16
N TYR A 398 20.56 -28.31 -33.71
CA TYR A 398 19.47 -27.84 -34.56
C TYR A 398 19.39 -26.31 -34.48
N VAL A 399 19.67 -25.63 -35.59
CA VAL A 399 19.48 -24.18 -35.75
C VAL A 399 18.09 -23.98 -36.34
N SER A 400 17.14 -23.52 -35.53
CA SER A 400 15.78 -23.24 -35.99
C SER A 400 15.66 -21.78 -36.41
N ASP A 401 15.58 -21.61 -37.71
CA ASP A 401 15.18 -20.43 -38.46
C ASP A 401 13.69 -20.13 -38.18
N PHE A 402 13.37 -18.99 -37.57
CA PHE A 402 11.99 -18.50 -37.44
C PHE A 402 11.91 -17.00 -37.68
N SER A 403 10.92 -16.67 -38.51
CA SER A 403 10.75 -15.50 -39.36
C SER A 403 10.55 -14.15 -38.67
N GLU A 404 10.83 -13.11 -39.44
CA GLU A 404 10.60 -11.68 -39.16
C GLU A 404 9.12 -11.38 -38.83
N PRO A 405 8.83 -10.54 -37.82
CA PRO A 405 7.46 -10.12 -37.52
C PRO A 405 6.99 -9.02 -38.48
N SER A 406 5.75 -9.20 -38.94
CA SER A 406 5.00 -8.33 -39.84
C SER A 406 4.81 -6.91 -39.32
N ASP A 407 4.99 -5.94 -40.22
CA ASP A 407 4.71 -4.52 -40.05
C ASP A 407 3.26 -4.27 -39.63
N VAL A 408 3.07 -3.54 -38.52
CA VAL A 408 1.80 -3.01 -38.07
C VAL A 408 1.76 -1.54 -38.46
N GLU A 409 0.81 -1.16 -39.30
CA GLU A 409 0.60 0.23 -39.75
C GLU A 409 0.38 1.15 -38.54
N VAL A 410 1.30 2.12 -38.39
CA VAL A 410 1.27 3.15 -37.36
C VAL A 410 0.55 4.36 -37.95
N ASP A 411 -0.73 4.53 -37.64
CA ASP A 411 -1.49 5.75 -37.90
C ASP A 411 -1.94 6.36 -36.56
N ASP A 412 -1.91 7.70 -36.45
CA ASP A 412 -2.14 8.57 -35.25
C ASP A 412 -0.95 8.86 -34.28
N SER A 413 0.30 8.94 -34.76
CA SER A 413 1.45 9.35 -33.93
C SER A 413 1.42 10.84 -33.50
N ASP A 414 0.95 11.73 -34.35
CA ASP A 414 1.15 13.18 -34.15
C ASP A 414 0.25 13.79 -33.05
N HIS A 415 -0.90 13.17 -32.78
CA HIS A 415 -1.83 13.65 -31.75
C HIS A 415 -1.32 13.39 -30.33
N ARG A 416 -0.59 12.30 -30.11
CA ARG A 416 -0.04 11.96 -28.79
C ARG A 416 1.10 12.89 -28.38
N ALA A 417 1.96 13.27 -29.32
CA ALA A 417 3.08 14.15 -29.05
C ALA A 417 2.62 15.54 -28.60
N ALA A 418 1.59 16.11 -29.25
CA ALA A 418 1.03 17.40 -28.85
C ALA A 418 0.30 17.35 -27.49
N GLU A 419 -0.31 16.20 -27.14
CA GLU A 419 -0.92 15.99 -25.82
C GLU A 419 0.11 15.92 -24.70
N GLU A 420 1.19 15.20 -24.94
CA GLU A 420 2.28 15.03 -23.99
C GLU A 420 2.98 16.37 -23.72
N GLU A 421 3.29 17.14 -24.78
CA GLU A 421 3.86 18.48 -24.63
C GLU A 421 2.93 19.43 -23.84
N ALA A 422 1.61 19.34 -24.06
CA ALA A 422 0.65 20.14 -23.31
C ALA A 422 0.56 19.72 -21.83
N ARG A 423 0.60 18.42 -21.53
CA ARG A 423 0.60 17.90 -20.15
C ARG A 423 1.86 18.31 -19.40
N ASP A 424 3.02 18.30 -20.05
CA ASP A 424 4.29 18.66 -19.44
C ASP A 424 4.37 20.14 -19.04
N ARG A 425 3.61 21.01 -19.71
CA ARG A 425 3.49 22.44 -19.35
C ARG A 425 2.59 22.67 -18.15
N ILE A 426 1.66 21.76 -17.85
CA ILE A 426 0.75 21.89 -16.71
C ILE A 426 1.49 21.44 -15.43
N PRO A 427 1.59 22.29 -14.39
CA PRO A 427 2.13 21.88 -13.11
C PRO A 427 1.47 20.58 -12.62
N TRP A 428 2.28 19.57 -12.27
CA TRP A 428 1.78 18.25 -11.88
C TRP A 428 0.74 18.30 -10.75
N GLN A 429 0.79 19.32 -9.88
CA GLN A 429 -0.18 19.55 -8.82
C GLN A 429 -1.61 19.75 -9.32
N LEU A 430 -1.78 20.33 -10.51
CA LEU A 430 -3.09 20.56 -11.15
C LEU A 430 -3.58 19.36 -11.96
N GLN A 431 -2.69 18.41 -12.26
CA GLN A 431 -3.04 17.16 -12.96
C GLN A 431 -3.72 16.15 -12.01
N VAL A 432 -3.54 16.33 -10.70
CA VAL A 432 -4.21 15.52 -9.67
C VAL A 432 -5.60 16.08 -9.42
N PRO A 433 -6.65 15.24 -9.32
CA PRO A 433 -7.96 15.69 -8.86
C PRO A 433 -7.84 16.47 -7.55
N PRO A 434 -8.51 17.62 -7.39
CA PRO A 434 -8.45 18.40 -6.18
C PRO A 434 -8.97 17.54 -5.04
N LEU A 435 -8.27 17.65 -3.93
CA LEU A 435 -8.78 17.14 -2.67
C LEU A 435 -10.13 17.81 -2.39
N LEU A 436 -11.06 17.04 -1.85
CA LEU A 436 -12.30 17.60 -1.35
C LEU A 436 -11.97 18.67 -0.29
N PRO A 437 -12.83 19.70 -0.13
CA PRO A 437 -12.63 20.67 0.94
C PRO A 437 -12.54 19.94 2.27
N ASP A 438 -11.69 20.44 3.16
CA ASP A 438 -11.55 19.87 4.50
C ASP A 438 -12.86 20.04 5.29
N VAL A 439 -12.90 19.52 6.53
CA VAL A 439 -14.10 19.59 7.40
C VAL A 439 -14.53 21.04 7.67
N ASP A 440 -13.61 21.99 7.52
CA ASP A 440 -13.85 23.43 7.63
C ASP A 440 -14.42 24.05 6.34
N GLY A 441 -14.70 23.26 5.31
CA GLY A 441 -15.26 23.72 4.04
C GLY A 441 -14.28 24.55 3.20
N ARG A 442 -12.98 24.53 3.53
CA ARG A 442 -11.96 25.31 2.84
C ARG A 442 -11.13 24.47 1.90
N TRP A 443 -10.73 25.07 0.79
CA TRP A 443 -9.83 24.46 -0.16
C TRP A 443 -8.82 25.49 -0.67
N TRP A 444 -7.54 25.14 -0.57
CA TRP A 444 -6.44 25.95 -1.08
C TRP A 444 -5.97 25.41 -2.41
N CYS A 445 -5.72 26.30 -3.37
CA CYS A 445 -5.06 25.92 -4.61
C CYS A 445 -3.69 25.28 -4.29
N PRO A 446 -3.37 24.11 -4.85
CA PRO A 446 -2.14 23.39 -4.52
C PRO A 446 -0.86 24.07 -5.06
N LEU A 447 -1.00 25.12 -5.88
CA LEU A 447 0.11 25.94 -6.33
C LEU A 447 0.50 26.97 -5.25
N ARG A 448 1.73 26.84 -4.75
CA ARG A 448 2.27 27.64 -3.63
C ARG A 448 2.18 29.15 -3.84
N GLU A 449 2.31 29.60 -5.08
CA GLU A 449 2.34 31.02 -5.44
C GLU A 449 0.94 31.60 -5.71
N CYS A 450 -0.08 30.75 -5.88
CA CYS A 450 -1.41 31.20 -6.24
C CYS A 450 -2.17 31.80 -5.03
N GLY A 451 -2.10 31.15 -3.87
CA GLY A 451 -2.79 31.61 -2.66
C GLY A 451 -4.32 31.63 -2.74
N TYR A 452 -4.92 31.18 -3.84
CA TYR A 452 -6.37 31.16 -4.00
C TYR A 452 -7.03 30.18 -3.03
N LEU A 453 -8.06 30.66 -2.34
CA LEU A 453 -8.83 29.96 -1.33
C LEU A 453 -10.29 29.96 -1.76
N ILE A 454 -10.92 28.79 -1.73
CA ILE A 454 -12.38 28.67 -1.78
C ILE A 454 -12.85 28.39 -0.35
N ASP A 455 -13.63 29.29 0.23
CA ASP A 455 -14.29 29.07 1.52
C ASP A 455 -15.79 28.86 1.27
N LEU A 456 -16.25 27.60 1.36
CA LEU A 456 -17.67 27.27 1.12
C LEU A 456 -18.61 27.91 2.15
N HIS A 457 -18.11 28.33 3.31
CA HIS A 457 -18.89 29.06 4.30
C HIS A 457 -18.91 30.57 4.07
N ASP A 458 -17.97 31.12 3.33
CA ASP A 458 -17.86 32.56 3.04
C ASP A 458 -17.57 32.82 1.56
N LEU A 459 -18.42 32.24 0.72
CA LEU A 459 -18.23 32.23 -0.72
C LEU A 459 -18.34 33.64 -1.31
N THR A 460 -17.28 34.09 -1.98
CA THR A 460 -17.27 35.41 -2.63
C THR A 460 -18.07 35.40 -3.94
N GLU A 461 -18.56 36.57 -4.38
CA GLU A 461 -19.28 36.67 -5.67
C GLU A 461 -18.38 36.27 -6.86
N GLU A 462 -17.07 36.51 -6.73
CA GLU A 462 -16.09 36.12 -7.74
C GLU A 462 -15.93 34.60 -7.83
N GLU A 463 -15.92 33.89 -6.69
CA GLU A 463 -15.89 32.42 -6.64
C GLU A 463 -17.16 31.79 -7.22
N GLY A 464 -18.31 32.43 -7.02
CA GLY A 464 -19.58 31.98 -7.58
C GLY A 464 -19.73 32.20 -9.10
N ARG A 465 -18.87 33.01 -9.71
CA ARG A 465 -19.00 33.41 -11.12
C ARG A 465 -18.77 32.22 -12.05
N GLY A 466 -19.79 31.88 -12.84
CA GLY A 466 -19.74 30.80 -13.84
C GLY A 466 -20.20 29.43 -13.33
N VAL A 467 -20.52 29.32 -12.04
CA VAL A 467 -21.13 28.12 -11.46
C VAL A 467 -22.65 28.16 -11.69
N PRO A 468 -23.33 27.04 -11.98
CA PRO A 468 -24.78 27.01 -12.13
C PRO A 468 -25.51 27.61 -10.92
N ALA A 469 -26.45 28.53 -11.18
CA ALA A 469 -27.12 29.32 -10.14
C ALA A 469 -27.79 28.48 -9.04
N HIS A 470 -28.34 27.31 -9.39
CA HIS A 470 -28.96 26.40 -8.42
C HIS A 470 -27.95 25.78 -7.44
N LEU A 471 -26.70 25.55 -7.87
CA LEU A 471 -25.64 25.04 -6.99
C LEU A 471 -25.14 26.14 -6.07
N ILE A 472 -24.94 27.35 -6.58
CA ILE A 472 -24.56 28.52 -5.76
C ILE A 472 -25.63 28.84 -4.73
N ALA A 473 -26.92 28.84 -5.12
CA ALA A 473 -28.01 29.03 -4.18
C ALA A 473 -28.00 27.97 -3.06
N HIS A 474 -27.74 26.70 -3.38
CA HIS A 474 -27.65 25.61 -2.41
C HIS A 474 -26.45 25.77 -1.45
N ILE A 475 -25.28 26.18 -1.96
CA ILE A 475 -24.09 26.45 -1.13
C ILE A 475 -24.36 27.63 -0.19
N LEU A 476 -24.91 28.74 -0.71
CA LEU A 476 -25.21 29.96 0.05
C LEU A 476 -26.31 29.78 1.10
N GLN A 477 -27.21 28.81 0.92
CA GLN A 477 -28.23 28.47 1.93
C GLN A 477 -27.62 27.94 3.22
N LYS A 478 -26.39 27.40 3.20
CA LYS A 478 -25.70 26.84 4.37
C LYS A 478 -26.52 25.79 5.15
N GLN A 479 -27.44 25.11 4.46
CA GLN A 479 -28.31 24.07 5.04
C GLN A 479 -27.69 22.67 5.01
N TRP A 480 -26.40 22.60 4.70
CA TRP A 480 -25.65 21.37 4.57
C TRP A 480 -24.86 21.10 5.84
N ASN A 481 -24.86 19.84 6.28
CA ASN A 481 -24.18 19.44 7.51
C ASN A 481 -22.67 19.21 7.30
N ASN A 482 -22.30 18.67 6.13
CA ASN A 482 -20.91 18.38 5.78
C ASN A 482 -20.74 18.43 4.26
N ALA A 483 -19.86 19.31 3.79
CA ALA A 483 -19.58 19.51 2.37
C ALA A 483 -19.09 18.24 1.67
N ALA A 484 -18.42 17.33 2.38
CA ALA A 484 -17.88 16.09 1.83
C ALA A 484 -18.96 15.04 1.49
N TYR A 485 -20.19 15.18 2.02
CA TYR A 485 -21.28 14.22 1.81
C TYR A 485 -22.44 14.77 0.97
N ASP A 486 -22.51 16.09 0.76
CA ASP A 486 -23.55 16.71 -0.06
C ASP A 486 -23.11 16.76 -1.53
N GLU A 487 -23.67 15.90 -2.38
CA GLU A 487 -23.32 15.79 -3.79
C GLU A 487 -23.51 17.12 -4.56
N ARG A 488 -24.47 17.97 -4.18
CA ARG A 488 -24.68 19.28 -4.84
C ARG A 488 -23.54 20.23 -4.51
N ILE A 489 -23.03 20.18 -3.28
CA ILE A 489 -21.88 20.98 -2.84
C ILE A 489 -20.62 20.49 -3.51
N LEU A 490 -20.40 19.18 -3.53
CA LEU A 490 -19.28 18.59 -4.25
C LEU A 490 -19.31 18.97 -5.73
N GLN A 491 -20.49 18.99 -6.35
CA GLN A 491 -20.65 19.44 -7.72
C GLN A 491 -20.29 20.93 -7.88
N GLY A 492 -20.84 21.81 -7.05
CA GLY A 492 -20.53 23.24 -7.09
C GLY A 492 -19.05 23.54 -6.82
N PHE A 493 -18.45 22.85 -5.84
CA PHE A 493 -17.03 22.90 -5.53
C PHE A 493 -16.17 22.49 -6.72
N ARG A 494 -16.46 21.34 -7.34
CA ARG A 494 -15.74 20.88 -8.53
C ARG A 494 -15.83 21.89 -9.67
N TRP A 495 -16.96 22.57 -9.82
CA TRP A 495 -17.12 23.66 -10.80
C TRP A 495 -16.21 24.85 -10.49
N MET A 496 -16.20 25.34 -9.25
CA MET A 496 -15.34 26.45 -8.83
C MET A 496 -13.86 26.15 -9.02
N VAL A 497 -13.41 24.96 -8.60
CA VAL A 497 -12.02 24.53 -8.81
C VAL A 497 -11.70 24.41 -10.30
N THR A 498 -12.62 23.90 -11.12
CA THR A 498 -12.43 23.80 -12.56
C THR A 498 -12.23 25.17 -13.19
N ILE A 499 -13.08 26.15 -12.86
CA ILE A 499 -12.96 27.54 -13.34
C ILE A 499 -11.63 28.14 -12.92
N HIS A 500 -11.18 27.86 -11.70
CA HIS A 500 -9.88 28.31 -11.22
C HIS A 500 -8.70 27.63 -11.96
N TYR A 501 -8.74 26.32 -12.16
CA TYR A 501 -7.70 25.57 -12.88
C TYR A 501 -7.60 26.00 -14.35
N LEU A 502 -8.71 26.35 -14.99
CA LEU A 502 -8.71 26.89 -16.35
C LEU A 502 -7.86 28.16 -16.47
N LYS A 503 -7.88 29.05 -15.45
CA LYS A 503 -7.02 30.24 -15.42
C LYS A 503 -5.53 29.86 -15.39
N HIS A 504 -5.15 28.87 -14.58
CA HIS A 504 -3.78 28.37 -14.55
C HIS A 504 -3.35 27.73 -15.86
N PHE A 505 -4.25 27.00 -16.52
CA PHE A 505 -3.95 26.41 -17.83
C PHE A 505 -3.69 27.50 -18.88
N GLU A 506 -4.51 28.55 -18.89
CA GLU A 506 -4.30 29.71 -19.76
C GLU A 506 -2.95 30.41 -19.47
N GLU A 507 -2.61 30.63 -18.19
CA GLU A 507 -1.31 31.18 -17.77
C GLU A 507 -0.12 30.30 -18.22
N CYS A 508 -0.32 28.99 -18.28
CA CYS A 508 0.66 28.02 -18.79
C CYS A 508 0.69 27.90 -20.33
N GLY A 509 -0.10 28.70 -21.05
CA GLY A 509 -0.21 28.66 -22.51
C GLY A 509 -0.98 27.45 -23.05
N VAL A 510 -1.84 26.86 -22.22
CA VAL A 510 -2.65 25.68 -22.54
C VAL A 510 -4.11 26.11 -22.64
N LYS A 511 -4.70 26.04 -23.84
CA LYS A 511 -6.12 26.36 -24.03
C LYS A 511 -6.99 25.13 -23.82
N ALA A 512 -8.01 25.28 -22.99
CA ALA A 512 -9.00 24.27 -22.69
C ALA A 512 -10.33 24.61 -23.40
N GLU A 513 -10.75 23.78 -24.35
CA GLU A 513 -12.03 23.87 -25.06
C GLU A 513 -13.08 23.00 -24.39
N ARG A 514 -14.26 23.58 -24.13
CA ARG A 514 -15.40 22.83 -23.59
C ARG A 514 -16.13 22.11 -24.73
N ARG A 515 -16.17 20.78 -24.72
CA ARG A 515 -17.03 19.98 -25.61
C ARG A 515 -18.29 19.52 -24.88
N GLU A 516 -19.45 19.75 -25.49
CA GLU A 516 -20.74 19.26 -25.03
C GLU A 516 -20.93 17.81 -25.52
N GLY A 517 -21.09 16.85 -24.60
CA GLY A 517 -21.48 15.47 -24.94
C GLY A 517 -20.58 14.37 -24.35
N ARG A 518 -21.23 13.47 -23.60
CA ARG A 518 -20.76 12.26 -22.87
C ARG A 518 -20.15 12.46 -21.47
N ALA A 519 -20.62 11.60 -20.57
CA ALA A 519 -20.19 11.51 -19.18
C ALA A 519 -18.80 10.87 -19.06
N SER A 520 -17.84 11.59 -18.47
CA SER A 520 -16.58 11.02 -17.96
C SER A 520 -16.09 11.82 -16.75
N SER A 521 -15.06 11.27 -16.09
CA SER A 521 -14.46 11.66 -14.81
C SER A 521 -14.03 13.13 -14.70
N PHE A 522 -13.76 13.57 -13.47
CA PHE A 522 -13.48 14.94 -13.01
C PHE A 522 -12.53 15.78 -13.92
N LEU A 523 -11.66 15.17 -14.72
CA LEU A 523 -10.85 15.89 -15.71
C LEU A 523 -11.13 15.54 -17.18
N GLY A 524 -11.73 14.38 -17.50
CA GLY A 524 -12.23 14.03 -18.84
C GLY A 524 -11.44 14.53 -20.05
N LEU A 525 -10.11 14.63 -19.96
CA LEU A 525 -9.25 15.17 -21.01
C LEU A 525 -9.26 14.16 -22.14
N SER A 526 -9.79 14.54 -23.30
CA SER A 526 -9.53 13.79 -24.50
C SER A 526 -9.42 14.74 -25.66
N LEU A 527 -8.27 14.65 -26.34
CA LEU A 527 -7.92 15.49 -27.46
C LEU A 527 -8.64 15.04 -28.72
N SER A 528 -9.10 16.00 -29.52
CA SER A 528 -9.55 15.74 -30.88
C SER A 528 -9.47 17.00 -31.70
N ASP A 529 -9.06 16.83 -32.95
CA ASP A 529 -8.94 17.89 -33.93
C ASP A 529 -10.32 18.38 -34.42
N GLY A 530 -10.36 19.64 -34.84
CA GLY A 530 -11.52 20.31 -35.40
C GLY A 530 -11.50 20.24 -36.93
N SER A 531 -11.69 19.06 -37.50
CA SER A 531 -11.92 18.92 -38.95
C SER A 531 -13.11 18.01 -39.24
N ARG A 532 -14.25 18.63 -39.58
CA ARG A 532 -15.42 17.93 -40.14
C ARG A 532 -15.16 17.69 -41.63
N SER A 533 -15.08 16.43 -42.05
CA SER A 533 -15.49 16.03 -43.41
C SER A 533 -16.48 14.87 -43.33
N HIS A 534 -17.58 15.01 -44.04
CA HIS A 534 -18.65 14.03 -44.16
C HIS A 534 -18.18 12.86 -45.02
N TYR A 535 -18.14 11.65 -44.46
CA TYR A 535 -18.36 10.44 -45.25
C TYR A 535 -19.29 9.46 -44.52
N ARG A 536 -20.38 9.14 -45.22
CA ARG A 536 -21.38 8.12 -44.92
C ARG A 536 -21.01 6.89 -45.75
N CYS A 537 -20.78 5.74 -45.11
CA CYS A 537 -20.92 4.37 -45.65
C CYS A 537 -20.46 3.42 -44.54
N GLY A 538 -21.04 2.27 -44.25
CA GLY A 538 -22.18 1.53 -44.77
C GLY A 538 -22.30 0.29 -43.87
N LEU A 539 -23.53 -0.07 -43.51
CA LEU A 539 -23.84 -1.25 -42.71
C LEU A 539 -23.46 -2.53 -43.48
N HIS A 540 -22.74 -3.45 -42.84
CA HIS A 540 -22.87 -4.87 -43.14
C HIS A 540 -23.10 -5.67 -41.86
N SER A 541 -24.36 -6.05 -41.69
CA SER A 541 -24.82 -7.12 -40.82
C SER A 541 -24.51 -8.45 -41.50
N SER A 542 -23.89 -9.40 -40.79
CA SER A 542 -24.03 -10.82 -41.11
C SER A 542 -24.34 -11.59 -39.83
N LYS A 543 -25.53 -12.19 -39.86
CA LYS A 543 -25.95 -13.30 -39.00
C LYS A 543 -25.24 -14.57 -39.48
N ALA A 544 -24.90 -15.45 -38.54
CA ALA A 544 -24.83 -16.87 -38.83
C ALA A 544 -25.30 -17.66 -37.61
N ASP A 545 -26.47 -18.27 -37.78
CA ASP A 545 -27.01 -19.38 -37.01
C ASP A 545 -26.13 -20.63 -37.18
N GLY A 546 -26.16 -21.52 -36.18
CA GLY A 546 -25.60 -22.86 -36.32
C GLY A 546 -25.69 -23.69 -35.04
N GLY A 547 -26.85 -24.30 -34.78
CA GLY A 547 -27.03 -25.26 -33.71
C GLY A 547 -26.60 -26.68 -34.09
N ALA A 548 -26.28 -27.52 -33.10
CA ALA A 548 -26.40 -28.98 -33.19
C ALA A 548 -26.49 -29.61 -31.79
N LYS A 549 -27.22 -30.72 -31.73
CA LYS A 549 -27.77 -31.43 -30.57
C LYS A 549 -26.98 -32.71 -30.22
N MET A 550 -27.16 -33.14 -28.96
CA MET A 550 -27.16 -34.54 -28.44
C MET A 550 -25.82 -35.31 -28.48
N THR A 551 -25.40 -36.08 -27.48
CA THR A 551 -26.09 -37.23 -26.85
C THR A 551 -25.60 -37.53 -25.41
N ARG A 552 -26.51 -38.15 -24.63
CA ARG A 552 -26.33 -38.78 -23.31
C ARG A 552 -25.48 -40.08 -23.39
N ASN A 553 -24.74 -40.44 -22.34
CA ASN A 553 -25.21 -41.44 -21.35
C ASN A 553 -24.24 -41.63 -20.14
N PRO A 554 -24.76 -42.12 -18.99
CA PRO A 554 -24.09 -42.16 -17.69
C PRO A 554 -23.68 -43.58 -17.24
N SER A 555 -22.86 -43.68 -16.19
CA SER A 555 -22.76 -44.73 -15.13
C SER A 555 -21.35 -44.60 -14.49
N LYS A 556 -21.04 -44.76 -13.20
CA LYS A 556 -21.52 -45.63 -12.11
C LYS A 556 -21.15 -45.03 -10.74
N ASP A 557 -21.90 -45.50 -9.74
CA ASP A 557 -21.92 -45.16 -8.31
C ASP A 557 -20.76 -45.65 -7.41
N ARG A 558 -20.82 -45.10 -6.17
CA ARG A 558 -20.30 -45.56 -4.85
C ARG A 558 -18.89 -45.10 -4.45
N CYS A 559 -18.60 -44.67 -3.22
CA CYS A 559 -19.37 -44.54 -1.98
C CYS A 559 -18.68 -43.54 -1.01
N LEU A 560 -19.51 -42.78 -0.28
CA LEU A 560 -19.46 -42.45 1.16
C LEU A 560 -18.14 -41.98 1.81
N TYR A 561 -18.10 -40.70 2.21
CA TYR A 561 -17.72 -40.27 3.57
C TYR A 561 -18.43 -38.95 3.89
N GLU A 562 -19.42 -39.01 4.79
CA GLU A 562 -20.04 -37.85 5.42
C GLU A 562 -19.20 -37.43 6.63
N GLY A 563 -18.77 -36.17 6.65
CA GLY A 563 -18.14 -35.51 7.79
C GLY A 563 -18.71 -34.11 7.90
N ARG A 564 -19.84 -34.01 8.60
CA ARG A 564 -20.54 -32.75 8.92
C ARG A 564 -19.79 -32.07 10.06
N TRP A 565 -19.31 -30.85 9.86
CA TRP A 565 -18.96 -29.94 10.95
C TRP A 565 -19.75 -28.65 10.78
N GLU A 566 -20.62 -28.40 11.74
CA GLU A 566 -21.32 -27.15 11.94
C GLU A 566 -20.30 -26.09 12.35
N VAL A 567 -20.23 -24.99 11.60
CA VAL A 567 -19.56 -23.77 12.05
C VAL A 567 -20.64 -22.81 12.50
N ASN A 568 -20.64 -22.57 13.81
CA ASN A 568 -21.48 -21.58 14.48
C ASN A 568 -21.22 -20.19 13.90
N GLN A 569 -22.32 -19.51 13.57
CA GLN A 569 -22.38 -18.11 13.23
C GLN A 569 -22.12 -17.26 14.48
N GLY A 570 -21.31 -16.22 14.32
CA GLY A 570 -21.14 -15.13 15.28
C GLY A 570 -21.08 -13.79 14.57
N LEU A 571 -22.27 -13.20 14.37
CA LEU A 571 -22.60 -11.77 14.36
C LEU A 571 -21.73 -10.77 13.56
N PHE A 572 -22.25 -10.32 12.40
CA PHE A 572 -22.35 -8.89 12.07
C PHE A 572 -23.63 -8.67 11.24
N GLN A 573 -24.63 -8.00 11.82
CA GLN A 573 -25.88 -7.62 11.17
C GLN A 573 -25.75 -6.27 10.44
N SER A 574 -26.11 -6.33 9.15
CA SER A 574 -26.73 -5.36 8.23
C SER A 574 -26.65 -3.85 8.46
N CYS A 575 -26.43 -3.12 7.36
CA CYS A 575 -27.33 -2.02 6.98
C CYS A 575 -27.48 -1.87 5.44
N THR A 576 -28.65 -2.31 4.97
CA THR A 576 -29.55 -1.82 3.90
C THR A 576 -29.10 -1.36 2.51
N HIS A 577 -29.82 -1.92 1.53
CA HIS A 577 -30.05 -1.51 0.14
C HIS A 577 -30.26 0.00 -0.13
N HIS A 578 -29.72 0.48 -1.25
CA HIS A 578 -30.26 1.63 -1.96
C HIS A 578 -30.49 1.35 -3.45
N LYS A 579 -31.71 1.67 -3.88
CA LYS A 579 -32.22 1.58 -5.26
C LYS A 579 -31.44 2.52 -6.17
N ARG A 580 -31.12 2.07 -7.39
CA ARG A 580 -30.70 2.95 -8.49
C ARG A 580 -31.95 3.50 -9.18
N GLU A 581 -32.24 4.78 -8.96
CA GLU A 581 -33.05 5.58 -9.89
C GLU A 581 -32.10 6.28 -10.88
N ILE A 582 -32.45 6.21 -12.16
CA ILE A 582 -31.72 6.82 -13.27
C ILE A 582 -32.33 8.20 -13.49
N PHE A 583 -31.55 9.26 -13.22
CA PHE A 583 -31.81 10.60 -13.74
C PHE A 583 -30.63 11.05 -14.61
N ASN A 584 -30.94 11.40 -15.86
CA ASN A 584 -30.00 12.02 -16.79
C ASN A 584 -29.72 13.45 -16.32
N ASN A 585 -28.44 13.80 -16.14
CA ASN A 585 -28.02 15.19 -15.92
C ASN A 585 -26.77 15.51 -16.75
N GLU A 586 -26.81 16.69 -17.36
CA GLU A 586 -25.83 17.21 -18.32
C GLU A 586 -24.44 17.38 -17.69
N ARG A 587 -23.40 16.94 -18.42
CA ARG A 587 -21.99 17.04 -18.02
C ARG A 587 -21.12 17.45 -19.21
N SER A 588 -20.04 18.18 -18.93
CA SER A 588 -19.15 18.78 -19.93
C SER A 588 -17.75 18.17 -19.94
N ARG A 589 -17.09 18.22 -21.09
CA ARG A 589 -15.74 17.67 -21.37
C ARG A 589 -14.78 18.82 -21.69
N ILE A 590 -13.48 18.64 -21.42
CA ILE A 590 -12.42 19.60 -21.77
C ILE A 590 -11.46 18.95 -22.79
N VAL A 591 -11.13 19.68 -23.86
CA VAL A 591 -10.17 19.31 -24.91
C VAL A 591 -9.05 20.33 -24.89
N VAL A 592 -7.80 19.89 -24.91
CA VAL A 592 -6.65 20.81 -24.83
C VAL A 592 -6.02 21.00 -26.20
N THR A 593 -5.90 22.25 -26.66
CA THR A 593 -5.26 22.56 -27.96
C THR A 593 -4.08 23.51 -27.76
N ASN A 594 -2.99 23.24 -28.49
CA ASN A 594 -1.78 24.05 -28.47
C ASN A 594 -1.96 25.23 -29.43
N THR A 595 -1.85 26.48 -28.94
CA THR A 595 -1.83 27.66 -29.83
C THR A 595 -0.41 28.18 -29.96
N ARG A 596 0.20 28.01 -31.14
CA ARG A 596 1.43 28.75 -31.50
C ARG A 596 1.07 30.22 -31.70
N MET A 597 1.42 31.07 -30.73
CA MET A 597 1.45 32.52 -30.94
C MET A 597 2.67 32.90 -31.78
N ASN A 598 2.45 33.27 -33.04
CA ASN A 598 3.44 33.99 -33.83
C ASN A 598 3.61 35.40 -33.23
N ARG A 599 4.71 35.62 -32.51
CA ARG A 599 5.14 36.96 -32.12
C ARG A 599 5.72 37.66 -33.36
N TYR A 600 4.96 38.58 -33.94
CA TYR A 600 5.55 39.65 -34.74
C TYR A 600 6.20 40.65 -33.80
N ALA A 601 7.46 40.99 -34.09
CA ALA A 601 8.23 41.99 -33.39
C ALA A 601 7.74 43.40 -33.75
N PHE A 602 7.56 44.24 -32.72
CA PHE A 602 7.75 45.69 -32.75
C PHE A 602 8.39 46.12 -31.44
#